data_AF-A0A7S1BER2-F1
#
_entry.id   AF-A0A7S1BER2-F1
#
_cell.length_a   1.000
_cell.length_b   1.000
_cell.length_c   1.000
_cell.angle_alpha   90.00
_cell.angle_beta   90.00
_cell.angle_gamma   90.00
#
_symmetry.space_group_name_H-M   'P 1'
#
loop_
_entity.id
_entity.type
_entity.pdbx_description
1 polymer ?
#
loop_
_entity_poly.entity_id
_entity_poly.type
_entity_poly.pdbx_seq_one_letter_code
_entity_poly.pdbx_strand_id
1 'polypeptide(L)'
;MVGGELQVLQKNLGGKEATLKMCQNGVPEKYVENQSYQNAGYGILAQGSKIFHKVSPVMSANKDRISYVISFARADAFGEDHTRTLKYCKDHENVIVWEMARHEAWRQQGVLNWVIEESDPNQVEPEDFANILDGSAARLQRAAAIIRNEYDDAVGWVPGKKEKKSK
;
A
#
# COMPACT_ATOMS: atom_id res chain seq x y z
N MET A 1 -19.83 16.07 -14.83
CA MET A 1 -19.62 14.60 -14.84
C MET A 1 -20.64 13.99 -13.90
N VAL A 2 -21.29 12.90 -14.29
CA VAL A 2 -22.21 12.15 -13.45
C VAL A 2 -21.49 10.91 -12.93
N GLY A 3 -21.37 10.79 -11.60
CA GLY A 3 -20.54 9.77 -10.95
C GLY A 3 -19.06 10.14 -10.89
N GLY A 4 -18.20 9.19 -10.51
CA GLY A 4 -16.76 9.43 -10.34
C GLY A 4 -16.36 10.11 -9.02
N GLU A 5 -17.26 10.14 -8.06
CA GLU A 5 -17.03 10.71 -6.73
C GLU A 5 -16.18 9.75 -5.88
N LEU A 6 -15.33 10.29 -5.02
CA LEU A 6 -14.63 9.49 -4.04
C LEU A 6 -15.60 9.17 -2.90
N GLN A 7 -15.96 7.91 -2.76
CA GLN A 7 -16.84 7.42 -1.72
C GLN A 7 -15.99 6.95 -0.55
N VAL A 8 -16.12 7.63 0.59
CA VAL A 8 -15.36 7.38 1.80
C VAL A 8 -16.27 6.81 2.88
N LEU A 9 -15.79 5.79 3.58
CA LEU A 9 -16.47 5.25 4.73
C LEU A 9 -16.03 5.97 6.01
N GLN A 10 -16.97 6.64 6.69
CA GLN A 10 -16.68 7.48 7.87
C GLN A 10 -16.40 6.72 9.18
N LYS A 11 -16.60 5.40 9.24
CA LYS A 11 -16.40 4.62 10.47
C LYS A 11 -15.25 3.62 10.34
N ASN A 12 -14.44 3.55 11.39
CA ASN A 12 -13.56 2.43 11.63
C ASN A 12 -14.43 1.22 12.01
N LEU A 13 -14.42 0.18 11.18
CA LEU A 13 -15.44 -0.86 11.23
C LEU A 13 -15.14 -2.03 12.16
N GLY A 14 -14.05 -2.00 12.92
CA GLY A 14 -13.73 -3.09 13.84
C GLY A 14 -12.93 -4.22 13.19
N GLY A 15 -11.94 -3.87 12.36
CA GLY A 15 -10.90 -4.79 11.91
C GLY A 15 -11.31 -5.77 10.81
N LYS A 16 -10.53 -6.85 10.68
CA LYS A 16 -10.51 -7.78 9.53
C LYS A 16 -11.89 -8.36 9.17
N GLU A 17 -12.67 -8.82 10.15
CA GLU A 17 -13.97 -9.47 9.91
C GLU A 17 -15.00 -8.50 9.32
N ALA A 18 -15.01 -7.27 9.80
CA ALA A 18 -15.92 -6.25 9.30
C ALA A 18 -15.53 -5.82 7.89
N THR A 19 -14.23 -5.67 7.61
CA THR A 19 -13.73 -5.41 6.25
C THR A 19 -14.13 -6.54 5.28
N LEU A 20 -13.98 -7.80 5.69
CA LEU A 20 -14.40 -8.96 4.90
C LEU A 20 -15.89 -8.94 4.56
N LYS A 21 -16.75 -8.71 5.56
CA LYS A 21 -18.20 -8.62 5.37
C LYS A 21 -18.57 -7.51 4.38
N MET A 22 -17.86 -6.38 4.40
CA MET A 22 -18.09 -5.29 3.46
C MET A 22 -17.61 -5.59 2.04
N CYS A 23 -16.47 -6.26 1.89
CA CYS A 23 -16.02 -6.71 0.57
C CYS A 23 -17.02 -7.71 -0.06
N GLN A 24 -17.68 -8.53 0.75
CA GLN A 24 -18.65 -9.52 0.29
C GLN A 24 -20.04 -8.94 0.04
N ASN A 25 -20.54 -8.13 0.97
CA ASN A 25 -21.95 -7.70 1.00
C ASN A 25 -22.15 -6.24 0.58
N GLY A 26 -21.07 -5.52 0.25
CA GLY A 26 -21.09 -4.10 0.01
C GLY A 26 -21.06 -3.26 1.29
N VAL A 27 -20.90 -1.96 1.11
CA VAL A 27 -20.85 -0.97 2.19
C VAL A 27 -22.25 -0.36 2.35
N PRO A 28 -22.82 -0.31 3.57
CA PRO A 28 -24.12 0.32 3.78
C PRO A 28 -24.06 1.82 3.45
N GLU A 29 -24.97 2.30 2.58
CA GLU A 29 -24.96 3.67 2.05
C GLU A 29 -24.99 4.74 3.14
N LYS A 30 -25.69 4.50 4.26
CA LYS A 30 -25.75 5.42 5.41
C LYS A 30 -24.40 5.73 6.05
N TYR A 31 -23.35 4.97 5.74
CA TYR A 31 -21.99 5.20 6.24
C TYR A 31 -21.04 5.74 5.15
N VAL A 32 -21.54 5.89 3.92
CA VAL A 32 -20.77 6.37 2.78
C VAL A 32 -20.97 7.88 2.66
N GLU A 33 -19.86 8.59 2.65
CA GLU A 33 -19.81 10.01 2.31
C GLU A 33 -19.19 10.19 0.93
N ASN A 34 -19.85 10.99 0.09
CA ASN A 34 -19.32 11.33 -1.22
C ASN A 34 -18.46 12.60 -1.11
N GLN A 35 -17.18 12.46 -1.44
CA GLN A 35 -16.24 13.55 -1.61
C GLN A 35 -16.16 13.89 -3.10
N SER A 36 -16.68 15.06 -3.45
CA SER A 36 -16.76 15.53 -4.83
C SER A 36 -15.54 16.38 -5.21
N TYR A 37 -15.05 16.18 -6.43
CA TYR A 37 -14.08 17.07 -7.05
C TYR A 37 -14.87 18.23 -7.65
N GLN A 38 -14.79 19.42 -7.03
CA GLN A 38 -15.55 20.57 -7.55
C GLN A 38 -15.19 20.89 -8.99
N ASN A 39 -13.88 20.86 -9.33
CA ASN A 39 -13.35 21.05 -10.68
C ASN A 39 -12.00 20.32 -10.86
N ALA A 40 -11.50 20.25 -12.10
CA ALA A 40 -10.14 19.79 -12.38
C ALA A 40 -9.12 20.66 -11.62
N GLY A 41 -8.08 20.01 -11.05
CA GLY A 41 -7.06 20.66 -10.23
C GLY A 41 -7.32 20.64 -8.72
N TYR A 42 -8.51 20.21 -8.27
CA TYR A 42 -8.78 19.99 -6.85
C TYR A 42 -8.11 18.70 -6.36
N GLY A 43 -7.55 18.76 -5.15
CA GLY A 43 -6.92 17.62 -4.47
C GLY A 43 -7.73 17.18 -3.25
N ILE A 44 -7.66 15.89 -2.93
CA ILE A 44 -8.17 15.33 -1.68
C ILE A 44 -6.99 14.74 -0.93
N LEU A 45 -6.81 15.15 0.32
CA LEU A 45 -5.90 14.49 1.24
C LEU A 45 -6.69 13.48 2.07
N ALA A 46 -6.39 12.20 1.88
CA ALA A 46 -6.99 11.11 2.64
C ALA A 46 -5.92 10.37 3.43
N GLN A 47 -6.21 10.02 4.68
CA GLN A 47 -5.37 9.11 5.44
C GLN A 47 -5.52 7.71 4.86
N GLY A 48 -4.46 7.19 4.23
CA GLY A 48 -4.48 5.99 3.38
C GLY A 48 -5.07 4.71 4.00
N SER A 49 -4.23 3.75 4.40
CA SER A 49 -4.58 2.36 4.76
C SER A 49 -5.65 2.16 5.84
N LYS A 50 -6.19 3.23 6.43
CA LYS A 50 -7.17 3.22 7.52
C LYS A 50 -8.59 3.62 7.08
N ILE A 51 -8.75 4.14 5.86
CA ILE A 51 -10.04 4.60 5.34
C ILE A 51 -10.44 3.74 4.15
N PHE A 52 -11.55 3.01 4.30
CA PHE A 52 -12.14 2.30 3.17
C PHE A 52 -12.72 3.31 2.20
N HIS A 53 -12.29 3.26 0.95
CA HIS A 53 -12.74 4.17 -0.07
C HIS A 53 -12.87 3.46 -1.42
N LYS A 54 -13.76 3.98 -2.26
CA LYS A 54 -13.92 3.55 -3.66
C LYS A 54 -14.31 4.75 -4.51
N VAL A 55 -14.21 4.63 -5.82
CA VAL A 55 -14.74 5.64 -6.75
C VAL A 55 -16.08 5.16 -7.27
N SER A 56 -17.11 6.01 -7.25
CA SER A 56 -18.40 5.67 -7.86
C SER A 56 -18.27 5.52 -9.38
N PRO A 57 -19.04 4.62 -10.03
CA PRO A 57 -18.98 4.47 -11.48
C PRO A 57 -19.21 5.80 -12.20
N VAL A 58 -18.43 6.09 -13.23
CA VAL A 58 -18.66 7.24 -14.11
C VAL A 58 -19.76 6.86 -15.09
N MET A 59 -20.91 7.52 -14.99
CA MET A 59 -22.07 7.27 -15.85
C MET A 59 -22.04 8.13 -17.11
N SER A 60 -21.56 9.37 -17.00
CA SER A 60 -21.35 10.26 -18.15
C SER A 60 -20.35 11.37 -17.84
N ALA A 61 -19.54 11.76 -18.83
CA ALA A 61 -18.59 12.85 -18.73
C ALA A 61 -18.30 13.47 -20.09
N ASN A 62 -18.02 14.78 -20.13
CA ASN A 62 -17.61 15.48 -21.36
C ASN A 62 -16.14 15.20 -21.74
N LYS A 63 -15.36 14.67 -20.80
CA LYS A 63 -13.93 14.32 -20.91
C LYS A 63 -13.63 13.15 -19.97
N ASP A 64 -12.53 12.47 -20.19
CA ASP A 64 -12.08 11.39 -19.32
C ASP A 64 -11.82 11.87 -17.89
N ARG A 65 -12.16 11.01 -16.92
CA ARG A 65 -11.86 11.23 -15.50
C ARG A 65 -10.44 10.75 -15.21
N ILE A 66 -9.50 11.69 -15.21
CA ILE A 66 -8.10 11.41 -14.87
C ILE A 66 -7.84 11.86 -13.42
N SER A 67 -7.26 10.98 -12.62
CA SER A 67 -6.82 11.28 -11.25
C SER A 67 -5.35 10.93 -11.09
N TYR A 68 -4.59 11.80 -10.43
CA TYR A 68 -3.23 11.54 -10.02
C TYR A 68 -3.20 11.29 -8.51
N VAL A 69 -2.76 10.11 -8.09
CA VAL A 69 -2.73 9.69 -6.68
C VAL A 69 -1.28 9.64 -6.22
N ILE A 70 -0.92 10.53 -5.30
CA ILE A 70 0.40 10.54 -4.65
C ILE A 70 0.23 9.93 -3.26
N SER A 71 0.99 8.88 -2.98
CA SER A 71 1.02 8.27 -1.65
C SER A 71 2.21 8.81 -0.86
N PHE A 72 1.95 9.31 0.35
CA PHE A 72 2.99 9.71 1.29
C PHE A 72 3.14 8.65 2.36
N ALA A 73 4.39 8.23 2.62
CA ALA A 73 4.75 7.40 3.75
C ALA A 73 5.59 8.22 4.74
N ARG A 74 5.60 7.82 6.02
CA ARG A 74 6.53 8.41 6.99
C ARG A 74 7.96 8.14 6.55
N ALA A 75 8.83 9.13 6.66
CA ALA A 75 10.28 8.98 6.43
C ALA A 75 11.01 8.22 7.55
N ASP A 76 10.26 7.46 8.36
CA ASP A 76 10.77 6.72 9.49
C ASP A 76 11.44 5.44 9.00
N ALA A 77 12.75 5.32 9.19
CA ALA A 77 13.54 4.18 8.74
C ALA A 77 13.05 2.87 9.37
N PHE A 78 12.62 2.91 10.63
CA PHE A 78 12.15 1.76 11.40
C PHE A 78 10.63 1.58 11.33
N GLY A 79 9.93 2.53 10.71
CA GLY A 79 8.47 2.47 10.55
C GLY A 79 8.00 1.25 9.77
N GLU A 80 6.82 0.76 10.11
CA GLU A 80 6.14 -0.29 9.35
C GLU A 80 5.96 0.13 7.89
N ASP A 81 6.19 -0.84 7.00
CA ASP A 81 5.92 -0.66 5.57
C ASP A 81 4.60 -1.35 5.21
N HIS A 82 3.69 -0.57 4.64
CA HIS A 82 2.40 -1.03 4.16
C HIS A 82 2.33 -1.10 2.64
N THR A 83 3.45 -0.83 1.95
CA THR A 83 3.58 -1.00 0.51
C THR A 83 3.38 -2.47 0.17
N ARG A 84 2.58 -2.73 -0.84
CA ARG A 84 2.31 -4.09 -1.34
C ARG A 84 2.59 -4.14 -2.81
N THR A 85 3.24 -5.20 -3.24
CA THR A 85 3.49 -5.52 -4.64
C THR A 85 2.28 -6.22 -5.21
N LEU A 86 1.15 -5.52 -5.19
CA LEU A 86 -0.05 -5.95 -5.89
C LEU A 86 0.33 -6.11 -7.36
N LYS A 87 0.47 -7.36 -7.82
CA LYS A 87 0.54 -7.76 -9.26
C LYS A 87 -0.71 -7.38 -10.06
N TYR A 88 -1.48 -6.42 -9.55
CA TYR A 88 -2.69 -5.84 -10.12
C TYR A 88 -2.39 -4.58 -10.94
N CYS A 89 -1.15 -4.08 -10.93
CA CYS A 89 -0.72 -3.05 -11.86
C CYS A 89 -0.63 -3.67 -13.26
N LYS A 90 -1.24 -3.02 -14.26
CA LYS A 90 -1.12 -3.40 -15.69
C LYS A 90 0.28 -3.13 -16.26
N ASP A 91 1.23 -2.78 -15.41
CA ASP A 91 2.60 -2.46 -15.80
C ASP A 91 3.34 -3.75 -16.17
N HIS A 92 4.35 -3.60 -17.02
CA HIS A 92 5.18 -4.73 -17.41
C HIS A 92 5.97 -5.26 -16.19
N GLU A 93 6.16 -6.58 -16.13
CA GLU A 93 6.81 -7.28 -15.01
C GLU A 93 8.18 -6.69 -14.66
N ASN A 94 8.97 -6.32 -15.68
CA ASN A 94 10.28 -5.71 -15.48
C ASN A 94 10.22 -4.36 -14.74
N VAL A 95 9.16 -3.57 -14.96
CA VAL A 95 8.94 -2.30 -14.24
C VAL A 95 8.58 -2.58 -12.79
N ILE A 96 7.67 -3.54 -12.56
CA ILE A 96 7.21 -3.92 -11.22
C ILE A 96 8.39 -4.43 -10.39
N VAL A 97 9.19 -5.35 -10.93
CA VAL A 97 10.36 -5.92 -10.26
C VAL A 97 11.40 -4.84 -9.96
N TRP A 98 11.66 -3.93 -10.90
CA TRP A 98 12.61 -2.85 -10.70
C TRP A 98 12.17 -1.87 -9.60
N GLU A 99 10.90 -1.42 -9.64
CA GLU A 99 10.35 -0.52 -8.62
C GLU A 99 10.33 -1.16 -7.23
N MET A 100 10.00 -2.44 -7.16
CA MET A 100 10.02 -3.20 -5.92
C MET A 100 11.43 -3.29 -5.32
N ALA A 101 12.42 -3.66 -6.13
CA ALA A 101 13.79 -3.76 -5.69
C ALA A 101 14.31 -2.40 -5.22
N ARG A 102 14.01 -1.33 -5.96
CA ARG A 102 14.40 0.04 -5.64
C ARG A 102 13.79 0.52 -4.33
N HIS A 103 12.49 0.31 -4.12
CA HIS A 103 11.78 0.73 -2.91
C HIS A 103 12.35 0.05 -1.66
N GLU A 104 12.50 -1.28 -1.68
CA GLU A 104 13.01 -2.01 -0.51
C GLU A 104 14.48 -1.68 -0.22
N ALA A 105 15.30 -1.48 -1.27
CA ALA A 105 16.68 -1.02 -1.12
C ALA A 105 16.73 0.39 -0.49
N TRP A 106 15.90 1.32 -0.96
CA TRP A 106 15.82 2.67 -0.40
C TRP A 106 15.39 2.68 1.07
N ARG A 107 14.43 1.83 1.46
CA ARG A 107 14.00 1.67 2.85
C ARG A 107 15.14 1.16 3.74
N GLN A 108 15.81 0.08 3.32
CA GLN A 108 16.89 -0.50 4.12
C GLN A 108 18.13 0.40 4.15
N GLN A 109 18.37 1.19 3.10
CA GLN A 109 19.40 2.23 3.14
C GLN A 109 19.17 3.20 4.30
N GLY A 110 17.92 3.62 4.56
CA GLY A 110 17.62 4.49 5.71
C GLY A 110 17.98 3.86 7.06
N VAL A 111 17.72 2.56 7.23
CA VAL A 111 18.06 1.81 8.45
C VAL A 111 19.58 1.68 8.61
N LEU A 112 20.27 1.28 7.55
CA LEU A 112 21.72 1.11 7.59
C LEU A 112 22.45 2.45 7.76
N ASN A 113 21.96 3.52 7.16
CA ASN A 113 22.49 4.87 7.37
C ASN A 113 22.33 5.31 8.83
N TRP A 114 21.22 4.98 9.49
CA TRP A 114 21.07 5.27 10.93
C TRP A 114 22.14 4.53 11.75
N VAL A 115 22.44 3.27 11.42
CA VAL A 115 23.52 2.52 12.11
C VAL A 115 24.88 3.22 11.91
N ILE A 116 25.16 3.71 10.71
CA ILE A 116 26.46 4.33 10.39
C ILE A 116 26.60 5.72 11.02
N GLU A 117 25.56 6.56 10.92
CA GLU A 117 25.66 7.99 11.17
C GLU A 117 25.06 8.44 12.52
N GLU A 118 24.08 7.70 13.04
CA GLU A 118 23.23 8.15 14.15
C GLU A 118 23.26 7.24 15.38
N SER A 119 23.80 6.03 15.28
CA SER A 119 23.85 5.10 16.40
C SER A 119 24.95 5.48 17.41
N ASP A 120 24.69 5.26 18.70
CA ASP A 120 25.66 5.47 19.78
C ASP A 120 25.98 4.12 20.44
N PRO A 121 27.25 3.66 20.40
CA PRO A 121 27.65 2.39 21.01
C PRO A 121 27.49 2.35 22.54
N ASN A 122 27.27 3.49 23.19
CA ASN A 122 26.99 3.56 24.63
C ASN A 122 25.49 3.54 24.96
N GLN A 123 24.61 3.61 23.96
CA GLN A 123 23.15 3.64 24.15
C GLN A 123 22.43 2.45 23.51
N VAL A 124 23.11 1.70 22.65
CA VAL A 124 22.55 0.57 21.91
C VAL A 124 23.34 -0.67 22.27
N GLU A 125 22.66 -1.72 22.72
CA GLU A 125 23.32 -2.96 23.11
C GLU A 125 23.78 -3.74 21.85
N PRO A 126 24.84 -4.57 21.94
CA PRO A 126 25.31 -5.37 20.81
C PRO A 126 24.21 -6.22 20.14
N GLU A 127 23.28 -6.74 20.93
CA GLU A 127 22.15 -7.55 20.44
C GLU A 127 21.16 -6.71 19.62
N ASP A 128 20.96 -5.44 19.97
CA ASP A 128 20.08 -4.55 19.22
C ASP A 128 20.63 -4.26 17.82
N PHE A 129 21.95 -4.08 17.71
CA PHE A 129 22.62 -3.96 16.41
C PHE A 129 22.43 -5.21 15.55
N ALA A 130 22.61 -6.40 16.13
CA ALA A 130 22.37 -7.67 15.43
C ALA A 130 20.93 -7.75 14.93
N ASN A 131 19.95 -7.44 15.79
CA ASN A 131 18.53 -7.43 15.44
C ASN A 131 18.19 -6.44 14.32
N ILE A 132 18.80 -5.26 14.30
CA ILE A 132 18.62 -4.26 13.23
C ILE A 132 19.14 -4.79 11.88
N LEU A 133 20.35 -5.38 11.88
CA LEU A 133 20.96 -5.92 10.68
C LEU A 133 20.18 -7.14 10.15
N ASP A 134 19.79 -8.05 11.04
CA ASP A 134 18.98 -9.22 10.70
C ASP A 134 17.60 -8.82 10.18
N GLY A 135 16.96 -7.82 10.80
CA GLY A 135 15.71 -7.24 10.33
C GLY A 135 15.82 -6.67 8.92
N SER A 136 16.90 -5.93 8.65
CA SER A 136 17.17 -5.36 7.32
C SER A 136 17.41 -6.46 6.27
N ALA A 137 18.22 -7.47 6.61
CA ALA A 137 18.48 -8.62 5.75
C ALA A 137 17.20 -9.40 5.44
N ALA A 138 16.37 -9.68 6.46
CA ALA A 138 15.12 -10.40 6.31
C ALA A 138 14.14 -9.67 5.38
N ARG A 139 14.09 -8.33 5.43
CA ARG A 139 13.29 -7.53 4.49
C ARG A 139 13.76 -7.65 3.05
N LEU A 140 15.06 -7.50 2.81
CA LEU A 140 15.64 -7.65 1.46
C LEU A 140 15.47 -9.06 0.92
N GLN A 141 15.65 -10.09 1.74
CA GLN A 141 15.43 -11.48 1.37
C GLN A 141 13.97 -11.74 1.01
N ARG A 142 13.02 -11.20 1.78
CA ARG A 142 11.59 -11.28 1.45
C ARG A 142 11.28 -10.64 0.11
N ALA A 143 11.85 -9.45 -0.15
CA ALA A 143 11.66 -8.78 -1.42
C ALA A 143 12.20 -9.61 -2.61
N ALA A 144 13.40 -10.18 -2.46
CA ALA A 144 13.98 -11.08 -3.44
C ALA A 144 13.10 -12.33 -3.67
N ALA A 145 12.55 -12.92 -2.62
CA ALA A 145 11.65 -14.08 -2.72
C ALA A 145 10.37 -13.74 -3.50
N ILE A 146 9.78 -12.55 -3.28
CA ILE A 146 8.61 -12.09 -4.06
C ILE A 146 8.98 -11.92 -5.54
N ILE A 147 10.12 -11.28 -5.83
CA ILE A 147 10.61 -11.08 -7.20
C ILE A 147 10.81 -12.43 -7.91
N ARG A 148 11.29 -13.45 -7.19
CA ARG A 148 11.46 -14.82 -7.70
C ARG A 148 10.17 -15.63 -7.74
N ASN A 149 9.03 -15.03 -7.36
CA ASN A 149 7.74 -15.71 -7.23
C ASN A 149 7.72 -16.87 -6.21
N GLU A 150 8.62 -16.85 -5.23
CA GLU A 150 8.70 -17.82 -4.12
C GLU A 150 7.74 -17.45 -2.97
N TYR A 151 7.34 -16.17 -2.90
CA TYR A 151 6.41 -15.63 -1.91
C TYR A 151 5.41 -14.69 -2.57
N ASP A 152 4.19 -14.61 -2.02
CA ASP A 152 3.14 -13.67 -2.45
C ASP A 152 2.76 -12.79 -1.26
N ASP A 153 2.86 -11.47 -1.45
CA ASP A 153 2.53 -10.48 -0.42
C ASP A 153 1.08 -10.00 -0.50
N ALA A 154 0.26 -10.61 -1.37
CA ALA A 154 -1.16 -10.38 -1.45
C ALA A 154 -1.85 -10.55 -0.08
N VAL A 155 -2.92 -9.79 0.12
CA VAL A 155 -3.73 -9.90 1.33
C VAL A 155 -4.47 -11.24 1.29
N GLY A 156 -3.94 -12.26 1.95
CA GLY A 156 -4.39 -13.66 1.84
C GLY A 156 -5.85 -13.94 2.25
N TRP A 157 -6.56 -12.95 2.80
CA TRP A 157 -7.98 -13.02 3.12
C TRP A 157 -8.87 -12.20 2.19
N VAL A 158 -8.32 -11.33 1.35
CA VAL A 158 -9.09 -10.71 0.26
C VAL A 158 -9.22 -11.76 -0.84
N PRO A 159 -10.44 -12.15 -1.23
CA PRO A 159 -10.62 -13.17 -2.27
C PRO A 159 -10.06 -12.67 -3.60
N GLY A 160 -8.87 -13.11 -3.96
CA GLY A 160 -8.33 -12.99 -5.32
C GLY A 160 -8.97 -14.07 -6.21
N LYS A 161 -9.27 -13.74 -7.47
CA LYS A 161 -9.43 -14.78 -8.49
C LYS A 161 -8.12 -15.57 -8.52
N LYS A 162 -8.14 -16.83 -8.10
CA LYS A 162 -7.06 -17.77 -8.40
C LYS A 162 -6.97 -17.84 -9.92
N GLU A 163 -6.03 -17.12 -10.53
CA GLU A 163 -5.74 -17.35 -11.95
C GLU A 163 -5.28 -18.80 -12.08
N LYS A 164 -5.96 -19.52 -12.96
CA LYS A 164 -5.56 -20.88 -13.35
C LYS A 164 -4.14 -20.77 -13.89
N LYS A 165 -3.18 -21.46 -13.27
CA LYS A 165 -1.89 -21.74 -13.89
C LYS A 165 -2.17 -22.34 -15.28
N SER A 166 -1.91 -21.60 -16.35
CA SER A 166 -1.82 -22.22 -17.67
C SER A 166 -0.59 -23.12 -17.64
N LYS A 167 -0.80 -24.39 -18.00
CA LYS A 167 0.27 -25.34 -18.27
C LYS A 167 1.06 -24.91 -19.50
#